data_AF-A0A958N6V8-F1
#
_entry.id   AF-A0A958N6V8-F1
#
_cell.length_a   1.000
_cell.length_b   1.000
_cell.length_c   1.000
_cell.angle_alpha   90.00
_cell.angle_beta   90.00
_cell.angle_gamma   90.00
#
_symmetry.space_group_name_H-M   'P 1'
#
loop_
_entity.id
_entity.type
_entity.pdbx_description
1 polymer ?
#
loop_
_entity_poly.entity_id
_entity_poly.type
_entity_poly.pdbx_seq_one_letter_code
_entity_poly.pdbx_strand_id
1 'polypeptide(L)'
;MVRSKLIIVSDDQDVVQRAKAFAASNGVSCEVYSTMEWGNKSSMTNLTSGNEPVETGAKILPFPGNAGYTGSKKVQTINELESVAIEKAINEYNGNLTEAAKALGIGRATLYRKVKQYGIDPSQARKKRAA
;
A
#
# COMPACT_ATOMS: atom_id res chain seq x y z
N MET A 1 21.40 -19.23 -27.39
CA MET A 1 21.71 -20.24 -26.36
C MET A 1 20.39 -20.72 -25.77
N VAL A 2 20.01 -21.97 -26.00
CA VAL A 2 18.78 -22.56 -25.44
C VAL A 2 19.06 -22.91 -23.98
N ARG A 3 18.22 -22.45 -23.04
CA ARG A 3 18.31 -22.78 -21.62
C ARG A 3 17.22 -23.78 -21.29
N SER A 4 17.56 -25.07 -21.33
CA SER A 4 16.65 -26.14 -20.92
C SER A 4 16.54 -26.14 -19.40
N LYS A 5 15.31 -26.24 -18.90
CA LYS A 5 14.99 -26.25 -17.47
C LYS A 5 14.12 -27.47 -17.17
N LEU A 6 14.49 -28.25 -16.14
CA LEU A 6 13.78 -29.42 -15.66
C LEU A 6 13.18 -29.11 -14.29
N ILE A 7 11.88 -29.35 -14.14
CA ILE A 7 11.18 -29.22 -12.87
C ILE A 7 10.84 -30.63 -12.39
N ILE A 8 11.26 -30.97 -11.17
CA ILE A 8 11.00 -32.26 -10.55
C ILE A 8 10.08 -32.01 -9.36
N VAL A 9 8.94 -32.70 -9.33
CA VAL A 9 7.99 -32.66 -8.21
C VAL A 9 7.92 -34.07 -7.62
N SER A 10 8.56 -34.27 -6.48
CA SER A 10 8.58 -35.57 -5.80
C SER A 10 9.00 -35.39 -4.35
N ASP A 11 8.34 -36.10 -3.44
CA ASP A 11 8.72 -36.15 -2.03
C ASP A 11 9.77 -37.24 -1.74
N ASP A 12 10.10 -38.06 -2.75
CA ASP A 12 11.08 -39.13 -2.65
C ASP A 12 12.49 -38.63 -2.99
N GLN A 13 13.40 -38.72 -2.02
CA GLN A 13 14.77 -38.23 -2.14
C GLN A 13 15.60 -39.03 -3.15
N ASP A 14 15.35 -40.33 -3.32
CA ASP A 14 16.10 -41.16 -4.27
C ASP A 14 15.77 -40.79 -5.71
N VAL A 15 14.49 -40.51 -5.99
CA VAL A 15 14.02 -40.05 -7.31
C VAL A 15 14.59 -38.67 -7.62
N VAL A 16 14.60 -37.77 -6.64
CA VAL A 16 15.18 -36.42 -6.77
C VAL A 16 16.68 -36.49 -7.09
N GLN A 17 17.44 -37.34 -6.41
CA GLN A 17 18.88 -37.48 -6.65
C GLN A 17 19.17 -38.04 -8.05
N ARG A 18 18.43 -39.07 -8.48
CA ARG A 18 18.57 -39.63 -9.84
C ARG A 18 18.23 -38.61 -10.92
N ALA A 19 17.15 -37.86 -10.73
CA ALA A 19 16.74 -36.83 -11.69
C ALA A 19 17.72 -35.64 -11.72
N LYS A 20 18.32 -35.28 -10.58
CA LYS A 20 19.39 -34.26 -10.50
C LYS A 20 20.66 -34.71 -11.21
N ALA A 21 21.08 -35.97 -11.04
CA ALA A 21 22.21 -36.55 -11.76
C ALA A 21 21.97 -36.55 -13.29
N PHE A 22 20.75 -36.89 -13.71
CA PHE A 22 20.36 -36.81 -15.13
C PHE A 22 20.39 -35.38 -15.67
N ALA A 23 19.88 -34.40 -14.92
CA ALA A 23 19.90 -33.00 -15.32
C ALA A 23 21.35 -32.47 -15.45
N ALA A 24 22.23 -32.83 -14.51
CA ALA A 24 23.65 -32.46 -14.55
C ALA A 24 24.36 -33.05 -15.76
N SER A 25 24.09 -34.32 -16.10
CA SER A 25 24.69 -34.98 -17.26
C SER A 25 24.28 -34.35 -18.60
N ASN A 26 23.12 -33.70 -18.66
CA ASN A 26 22.57 -33.11 -19.87
C ASN A 26 22.71 -31.58 -19.92
N GLY A 27 23.37 -30.96 -18.93
CA GLY A 27 23.54 -29.50 -18.87
C GLY A 27 22.23 -28.72 -18.66
N VAL A 28 21.23 -29.35 -18.03
CA VAL A 28 19.89 -28.78 -17.80
C VAL A 28 19.81 -28.23 -16.38
N SER A 29 19.22 -27.04 -16.19
CA SER A 29 18.99 -26.50 -14.85
C SER A 29 17.83 -27.22 -14.16
N CYS A 30 18.09 -27.82 -12.99
CA CYS A 30 17.07 -28.53 -12.22
C CYS A 30 16.52 -27.68 -11.07
N GLU A 31 15.20 -27.57 -10.99
CA GLU A 31 14.49 -27.10 -9.79
C GLU A 31 13.69 -28.27 -9.21
N VAL A 32 13.86 -28.50 -7.91
CA VAL A 32 13.19 -29.57 -7.18
C VAL A 32 12.15 -28.95 -6.27
N TYR A 33 10.95 -29.50 -6.28
CA TYR A 33 9.84 -29.11 -5.42
C TYR A 33 9.25 -30.35 -4.74
N SER A 34 8.79 -30.20 -3.51
CA SER A 34 7.87 -31.16 -2.90
C SER A 34 6.48 -31.05 -3.55
N THR A 35 5.66 -32.10 -3.40
CA THR A 35 4.28 -32.10 -3.91
C THR A 35 3.45 -30.97 -3.28
N MET A 36 3.71 -30.63 -2.02
CA MET A 36 3.06 -29.54 -1.29
C MET A 36 3.47 -28.15 -1.83
N GLU A 37 4.76 -27.93 -2.08
CA GLU A 37 5.26 -26.66 -2.64
C GLU A 37 4.74 -26.41 -4.07
N TRP A 38 4.61 -27.48 -4.87
CA TRP A 38 4.04 -27.38 -6.22
C TRP A 38 2.55 -27.03 -6.20
N GLY A 39 1.79 -27.56 -5.24
CA GLY A 39 0.38 -27.25 -5.04
C GLY A 39 0.13 -25.75 -4.80
N ASN A 40 0.94 -25.11 -3.93
CA ASN A 40 0.83 -23.68 -3.66
C ASN A 40 1.21 -22.79 -4.84
N LYS A 41 2.15 -23.24 -5.68
CA LYS A 41 2.55 -22.51 -6.90
C LYS A 41 1.47 -22.51 -7.98
N SER A 42 0.61 -23.54 -7.96
CA SER A 42 -0.51 -23.72 -8.88
C SER A 42 -1.73 -22.87 -8.48
N SER A 43 -1.87 -22.54 -7.20
CA SER A 43 -2.88 -21.61 -6.69
C SER A 43 -2.46 -20.15 -6.86
N MET A 44 -2.17 -19.74 -8.10
CA MET A 44 -2.17 -18.32 -8.47
C MET A 44 -3.61 -17.81 -8.45
N THR A 45 -4.13 -17.55 -7.25
CA THR A 45 -5.05 -16.45 -6.87
C THR A 45 -5.68 -16.77 -5.52
N ASN A 46 -4.90 -16.91 -4.45
CA ASN A 46 -5.48 -16.66 -3.13
C ASN A 46 -5.64 -15.14 -2.99
N LEU A 47 -6.81 -14.64 -3.41
CA LEU A 47 -7.29 -13.32 -3.03
C LEU A 47 -7.60 -13.37 -1.53
N THR A 48 -6.59 -13.08 -0.71
CA THR A 48 -6.82 -12.88 0.72
C THR A 48 -7.48 -11.51 0.90
N SER A 49 -8.60 -11.45 1.60
CA SER A 49 -9.21 -10.19 2.02
C SER A 49 -8.20 -9.42 2.86
N GLY A 50 -7.94 -8.16 2.51
CA GLY A 50 -6.84 -7.33 3.04
C GLY A 50 -6.95 -6.90 4.50
N ASN A 51 -7.46 -7.77 5.38
CA ASN A 51 -7.63 -7.49 6.80
C ASN A 51 -6.58 -8.20 7.68
N GLU A 52 -5.82 -9.15 7.15
CA GLU A 52 -4.73 -9.82 7.86
C GLU A 52 -3.37 -9.43 7.25
N PRO A 53 -2.41 -8.93 8.05
CA PRO A 53 -1.05 -8.70 7.57
C PRO A 53 -0.40 -10.04 7.26
N VAL A 54 -0.10 -10.28 5.98
CA VAL A 54 0.71 -11.44 5.59
C VAL A 54 2.17 -11.12 5.90
N GLU A 55 2.65 -11.58 7.05
CA GLU A 55 4.02 -11.30 7.52
C GLU A 55 5.12 -12.09 6.79
N THR A 56 4.78 -13.01 5.88
CA THR A 56 5.82 -13.81 5.20
C THR A 56 5.44 -14.17 3.77
N GLY A 57 6.36 -13.88 2.83
CA GLY A 57 6.36 -14.43 1.48
C GLY A 57 5.47 -13.75 0.43
N ALA A 58 4.62 -12.80 0.80
CA ALA A 58 3.83 -12.04 -0.18
C ALA A 58 4.56 -10.77 -0.64
N LYS A 59 4.73 -10.62 -1.95
CA LYS A 59 5.14 -9.34 -2.54
C LYS A 59 3.93 -8.41 -2.52
N ILE A 60 3.76 -7.67 -1.43
CA ILE A 60 2.67 -6.71 -1.27
C ILE A 60 2.82 -5.64 -2.36
N LEU A 61 1.92 -5.65 -3.34
CA LEU A 61 1.79 -4.53 -4.26
C LEU A 61 0.89 -3.50 -3.58
N PRO A 62 1.41 -2.33 -3.16
CA PRO A 62 0.57 -1.29 -2.61
C PRO A 62 -0.42 -0.86 -3.70
N PHE A 63 -1.72 -0.90 -3.37
CA PHE A 63 -2.75 -0.40 -4.28
C PHE A 63 -2.44 1.06 -4.62
N PRO A 64 -2.43 1.44 -5.92
CA PRO A 64 -2.27 2.83 -6.31
C PRO A 64 -3.41 3.66 -5.69
N GLY A 65 -3.07 4.47 -4.68
CA GLY A 65 -4.03 5.23 -3.88
C GLY A 65 -3.97 4.97 -2.37
N ASN A 66 -3.38 3.85 -1.91
CA ASN A 66 -3.25 3.52 -0.49
C ASN A 66 -1.84 3.71 0.09
N ALA A 67 -0.99 4.50 -0.59
CA ALA A 67 0.39 4.79 -0.18
C ALA A 67 0.42 5.76 1.03
N GLY A 68 -0.13 5.34 2.18
CA GLY A 68 -0.08 6.15 3.39
C GLY A 68 -0.88 5.67 4.59
N TYR A 69 -1.69 4.61 4.49
CA TYR A 69 -2.41 4.09 5.67
C TYR A 69 -1.60 3.01 6.39
N THR A 70 -0.34 3.31 6.72
CA THR A 70 0.47 2.47 7.61
C THR A 70 0.29 2.98 9.03
N GLY A 71 -0.42 2.19 9.85
CA GLY A 71 -0.48 2.41 11.28
C GLY A 71 -1.84 2.88 11.74
N SER A 72 -2.50 2.01 12.50
CA SER A 72 -3.41 2.30 13.62
C SER A 72 -3.69 3.79 13.88
N LYS A 73 -4.41 4.46 12.97
CA LYS A 73 -4.94 5.78 13.27
C LYS A 73 -6.09 5.53 14.23
N LYS A 74 -5.87 5.83 15.51
CA LYS A 74 -6.93 5.84 16.53
C LYS A 74 -8.13 6.55 15.91
N VAL A 75 -9.33 6.01 16.11
CA VAL A 75 -10.58 6.60 15.57
C VAL A 75 -10.59 8.09 15.90
N GLN A 76 -10.41 8.93 14.88
CA GLN A 76 -10.41 10.37 15.03
C GLN A 76 -11.85 10.84 15.15
N THR A 77 -12.07 11.86 15.96
CA THR A 77 -13.39 12.47 16.02
C THR A 77 -13.65 13.27 14.75
N ILE A 78 -14.93 13.44 14.40
CA ILE A 78 -15.30 14.23 13.22
C ILE A 78 -14.72 15.65 13.28
N ASN A 79 -14.62 16.24 14.48
CA ASN A 79 -14.06 17.58 14.67
C ASN A 79 -12.57 17.65 14.34
N GLU A 80 -11.80 16.60 14.63
CA GLU A 80 -10.37 16.52 14.30
C GLU A 80 -10.15 16.32 12.80
N LEU A 81 -11.00 15.52 12.17
CA LEU A 81 -10.99 15.36 10.71
C LEU A 81 -11.33 16.68 10.01
N GLU A 82 -12.34 17.39 10.50
CA GLU A 82 -12.72 18.70 9.97
C GLU A 82 -11.63 19.74 10.16
N SER A 83 -10.97 19.81 11.33
CA SER A 83 -9.92 20.80 11.58
C SER A 83 -8.73 20.61 10.64
N VAL A 84 -8.29 19.36 10.45
CA VAL A 84 -7.20 19.02 9.52
C VAL A 84 -7.61 19.33 8.07
N ALA A 85 -8.85 19.04 7.67
CA ALA A 85 -9.33 19.35 6.33
C ALA A 85 -9.36 20.86 6.07
N ILE A 86 -9.83 21.65 7.04
CA ILE A 86 -9.89 23.11 6.95
C ILE A 86 -8.49 23.72 6.87
N GLU A 87 -7.56 23.27 7.72
CA GLU A 87 -6.18 23.74 7.70
C GLU A 87 -5.51 23.44 6.35
N LYS A 88 -5.68 22.22 5.84
CA LYS A 88 -5.14 21.81 4.54
C LYS A 88 -5.70 22.69 3.41
N ALA A 89 -7.02 22.91 3.37
CA ALA A 89 -7.64 23.75 2.35
C ALA A 89 -7.14 25.21 2.44
N ILE A 90 -7.06 25.79 3.63
CA ILE A 90 -6.55 27.16 3.80
C ILE A 90 -5.11 27.27 3.30
N ASN A 91 -4.27 26.27 3.58
CA ASN A 91 -2.89 26.23 3.11
C ASN A 91 -2.79 26.09 1.58
N GLU A 92 -3.60 25.21 0.98
CA GLU A 92 -3.65 24.99 -0.46
C GLU A 92 -4.10 26.25 -1.24
N TYR A 93 -5.05 27.00 -0.68
CA TYR A 93 -5.55 28.25 -1.26
C TYR A 93 -4.85 29.51 -0.72
N ASN A 94 -3.65 29.40 -0.14
CA ASN A 94 -2.80 30.53 0.28
C ASN A 94 -3.50 31.52 1.25
N GLY A 95 -4.37 31.01 2.13
CA GLY A 95 -5.14 31.84 3.04
C GLY A 95 -6.34 32.56 2.38
N ASN A 96 -6.72 32.20 1.15
CA ASN A 96 -7.96 32.69 0.55
C ASN A 96 -9.16 31.85 1.03
N LEU A 97 -9.82 32.35 2.09
CA LEU A 97 -10.98 31.69 2.69
C LEU A 97 -12.15 31.51 1.71
N THR A 98 -12.27 32.32 0.66
CA THR A 98 -13.36 32.19 -0.33
C THR A 98 -13.20 30.93 -1.15
N GLU A 99 -11.98 30.71 -1.66
CA GLU A 99 -11.67 29.57 -2.50
C GLU A 99 -11.54 28.30 -1.67
N ALA A 100 -10.98 28.40 -0.45
CA ALA A 100 -10.99 27.29 0.50
C ALA A 100 -12.41 26.83 0.87
N ALA A 101 -13.35 27.75 1.07
CA ALA A 101 -14.75 27.40 1.36
C ALA A 101 -15.42 26.67 0.18
N LYS A 102 -15.20 27.16 -1.05
CA LYS A 102 -15.71 26.52 -2.27
C LYS A 102 -15.14 25.12 -2.46
N ALA A 103 -13.83 24.96 -2.25
CA ALA A 103 -13.16 23.67 -2.38
C ALA A 103 -13.62 22.64 -1.35
N LEU A 104 -13.94 23.09 -0.13
CA LEU A 104 -14.52 22.26 0.91
C LEU A 104 -16.03 22.01 0.74
N GLY A 105 -16.69 22.69 -0.21
CA GLY A 105 -18.13 22.57 -0.44
C GLY A 105 -19.00 23.18 0.68
N ILE A 106 -18.44 24.09 1.49
CA ILE A 106 -19.17 24.74 2.60
C ILE A 106 -19.37 26.23 2.36
N GLY A 107 -20.42 26.79 2.96
CA GLY A 107 -20.65 28.22 2.96
C GLY A 107 -19.54 28.99 3.69
N ARG A 108 -19.24 30.21 3.22
CA ARG A 108 -18.21 31.09 3.79
C ARG A 108 -18.43 31.37 5.28
N ALA A 109 -19.69 31.58 5.69
CA ALA A 109 -20.06 31.78 7.10
C ALA A 109 -19.75 30.54 7.97
N THR A 110 -19.96 29.33 7.43
CA THR A 110 -19.62 28.07 8.11
C THR A 110 -18.12 27.92 8.28
N LEU A 111 -17.33 28.23 7.24
CA LEU A 111 -15.88 28.22 7.31
C LEU A 111 -15.38 29.18 8.39
N TYR A 112 -15.86 30.43 8.42
CA TYR A 112 -15.47 31.41 9.43
C TYR A 112 -15.75 30.93 10.86
N ARG A 113 -16.92 30.32 11.10
CA ARG A 113 -17.26 29.77 12.41
C ARG A 113 -16.32 28.65 12.83
N LYS A 114 -16.03 27.72 11.92
CA LYS A 114 -15.15 26.57 12.17
C LYS A 114 -13.70 27.01 12.39
N VAL A 115 -13.20 27.95 11.59
CA VAL A 115 -11.86 28.55 11.75
C VAL A 115 -11.70 29.18 13.13
N LYS A 116 -12.70 29.94 13.59
CA LYS A 116 -12.71 30.52 14.93
C LYS A 116 -12.80 29.45 16.03
N GLN A 117 -13.61 28.41 15.83
CA GLN A 117 -13.78 27.31 16.78
C GLN A 117 -12.50 26.49 16.97
N TYR A 118 -11.74 26.26 15.90
CA TYR A 118 -10.50 25.48 15.93
C TYR A 118 -9.24 26.33 16.15
N GLY A 119 -9.37 27.66 16.27
CA GLY A 119 -8.23 28.55 16.49
C GLY A 119 -7.25 28.61 15.32
N ILE A 120 -7.72 28.38 14.10
CA ILE A 120 -6.87 28.35 12.90
C ILE A 120 -6.60 29.79 12.44
N ASP A 121 -5.33 30.22 12.41
CA ASP A 121 -4.96 31.53 11.90
C ASP A 121 -4.64 31.45 10.38
N PRO A 122 -5.46 32.03 9.50
CA PRO A 122 -5.19 32.04 8.06
C PRO A 122 -3.95 32.86 7.68
N SER A 123 -3.43 33.72 8.56
CA SER A 123 -2.19 34.47 8.29
C SER A 123 -0.96 33.56 8.24
N GLN A 124 -0.96 32.46 9.00
CA GLN A 124 0.16 31.51 9.05
C GLN A 124 0.38 30.82 7.70
N ALA A 125 -0.71 30.43 7.03
CA ALA A 125 -0.66 29.87 5.69
C ALA A 125 -0.04 30.84 4.66
N ARG A 126 -0.26 32.15 4.84
CA ARG A 126 0.28 33.18 3.95
C ARG A 126 1.78 33.44 4.19
N LYS A 127 2.26 33.27 5.43
CA LYS A 127 3.68 33.48 5.80
C LYS A 127 4.61 32.34 5.39
N LYS A 128 4.13 31.09 5.45
CA LYS A 128 4.94 29.87 5.23
C LYS A 128 5.55 29.74 3.82
N ARG A 129 5.13 30.58 2.87
CA ARG A 129 5.64 30.60 1.49
C ARG A 129 6.61 31.76 1.21
N ALA A 130 6.71 32.73 2.12
CA ALA A 130 7.64 33.86 2.04
C ALA A 130 8.99 33.58 2.74
N ALA A 131 9.11 32.42 3.38
CA ALA A 131 10.34 31.87 3.96
C ALA A 131 10.78 30.67 3.11
#